data_AF-A0A4Q9XZ56-F1
#
_entry.id   AF-A0A4Q9XZ56-F1
#
_cell.length_a   1.000
_cell.length_b   1.000
_cell.length_c   1.000
_cell.angle_alpha   90.00
_cell.angle_beta   90.00
_cell.angle_gamma   90.00
#
_symmetry.space_group_name_H-M   'P 1'
#
loop_
_entity.id
_entity.type
_entity.pdbx_description
1 polymer ?
#
loop_
_entity_poly.entity_id
_entity_poly.type
_entity_poly.pdbx_seq_one_letter_code
_entity_poly.pdbx_strand_id
1 'polypeptide(L)'
;MIEEQQIIRIIQAIGRCTRSANDYSTIIIEGNDIQSILLSEKKQRLFEPELRAELCTGIETSSSQDTLTELSEVGQLVLNQHDPNWKNIEDHILEMRDNFNNEERECSIHDLLKSVVPLEVKFQYALWNDDEYAAVQISTAIVDKLAKKGDKRLKGFLYYWKYLNFSIRLKQSSSKSETESIKNDFIAFINTESHSISWFSRLSRLLSIDSPQIKNSQQNDERIAIQTDNIEKILNNELSNKTKTSRMKLFSSQKKQILDTLSNKGGTNYEEAVKKLGYWLGFKTDNTFAPAGPDPWWFIDGHTLIVSEIKILGENNPISNSHISEFNGHKNWLINSPNYPNIDNTTNFTCVFISNSKK
;
A
#
# COMPACT_ATOMS: atom_id res chain seq x y z
N MET A 1 -6.66 4.22 -11.30
CA MET A 1 -7.81 4.39 -10.37
C MET A 1 -8.45 5.78 -10.41
N ILE A 2 -7.83 6.89 -9.96
CA ILE A 2 -8.47 8.23 -10.09
C ILE A 2 -8.61 8.67 -11.55
N GLU A 3 -7.59 8.43 -12.37
CA GLU A 3 -7.58 8.82 -13.77
C GLU A 3 -8.59 8.04 -14.62
N GLU A 4 -8.78 6.74 -14.36
CA GLU A 4 -9.79 5.92 -15.05
C GLU A 4 -11.21 6.35 -14.69
N GLN A 5 -11.46 6.75 -13.44
CA GLN A 5 -12.78 7.29 -13.05
C GLN A 5 -13.09 8.60 -13.78
N GLN A 6 -12.09 9.44 -14.04
CA GLN A 6 -12.26 10.67 -14.83
C GLN A 6 -12.60 10.34 -16.28
N ILE A 7 -11.89 9.38 -16.89
CA ILE A 7 -12.15 8.93 -18.27
C ILE A 7 -13.57 8.35 -18.41
N ILE A 8 -13.99 7.50 -17.48
CA ILE A 8 -15.36 6.94 -17.49
C ILE A 8 -16.41 8.06 -17.43
N ARG A 9 -16.20 9.08 -16.60
CA ARG A 9 -17.11 10.23 -16.52
C ARG A 9 -17.15 11.05 -17.81
N ILE A 10 -16.00 11.23 -18.47
CA ILE A 10 -15.92 11.90 -19.77
C ILE A 10 -16.68 11.10 -20.83
N ILE A 11 -16.46 9.79 -20.93
CA ILE A 11 -17.19 8.90 -21.85
C ILE A 11 -18.70 8.96 -21.58
N GLN A 12 -19.10 8.91 -20.31
CA GLN A 12 -20.52 9.03 -19.94
C GLN A 12 -21.12 10.39 -20.29
N ALA A 13 -20.35 11.48 -20.22
CA ALA A 13 -20.81 12.80 -20.61
C ALA A 13 -20.97 12.90 -22.14
N ILE A 14 -19.98 12.43 -22.90
CA ILE A 14 -19.99 12.38 -24.36
C ILE A 14 -21.15 11.51 -24.87
N GLY A 15 -21.28 10.29 -24.33
CA GLY A 15 -22.33 9.34 -24.74
C GLY A 15 -23.76 9.75 -24.36
N ARG A 16 -23.96 10.86 -23.61
CA ARG A 16 -25.30 11.43 -23.39
C ARG A 16 -25.76 12.31 -24.55
N CYS A 17 -24.84 12.76 -25.41
CA CYS A 17 -25.13 13.68 -26.50
C CYS A 17 -25.74 12.99 -27.73
N THR A 18 -25.42 11.72 -27.95
CA THR A 18 -25.94 10.92 -29.07
C THR A 18 -26.85 9.81 -28.55
N ARG A 19 -28.11 9.75 -29.04
CA ARG A 19 -29.12 8.76 -28.58
C ARG A 19 -29.48 7.72 -29.63
N SER A 20 -29.15 7.98 -30.90
CA SER A 20 -29.42 7.10 -32.02
C SER A 20 -28.33 7.26 -33.09
N ALA A 21 -28.26 6.31 -34.02
CA ALA A 21 -27.25 6.31 -35.10
C ALA A 21 -27.38 7.50 -36.07
N ASN A 22 -28.51 8.21 -36.05
CA ASN A 22 -28.75 9.40 -36.87
C ASN A 22 -28.59 10.71 -36.07
N ASP A 23 -28.31 10.63 -34.76
CA ASP A 23 -28.06 11.82 -33.94
C ASP A 23 -26.58 12.19 -34.03
N TYR A 24 -26.33 13.46 -34.31
CA TYR A 24 -24.99 14.05 -34.38
C TYR A 24 -24.90 15.19 -33.37
N SER A 25 -23.72 15.35 -32.78
CA SER A 25 -23.48 16.39 -31.79
C SER A 25 -22.04 16.89 -31.89
N THR A 26 -21.88 18.21 -31.89
CA THR A 26 -20.57 18.84 -31.75
C THR A 26 -20.29 19.06 -30.27
N ILE A 27 -19.15 18.56 -29.78
CA ILE A 27 -18.74 18.70 -28.38
C ILE A 27 -17.55 19.64 -28.31
N ILE A 28 -17.70 20.73 -27.57
CA ILE A 28 -16.64 21.71 -27.34
C ILE A 28 -16.09 21.49 -25.93
N ILE A 29 -14.76 21.39 -25.83
CA ILE A 29 -14.08 21.08 -24.58
C ILE A 29 -13.23 22.28 -24.16
N GLU A 30 -13.66 22.93 -23.09
CA GLU A 30 -12.99 24.07 -22.48
C GLU A 30 -12.43 23.69 -21.11
N GLY A 31 -11.20 24.15 -20.82
CA GLY A 31 -10.57 24.00 -19.52
C GLY A 31 -9.30 23.15 -19.53
N ASN A 32 -8.25 23.70 -18.91
CA ASN A 32 -6.90 23.13 -18.91
C ASN A 32 -6.84 21.72 -18.29
N ASP A 33 -7.64 21.45 -17.26
CA ASP A 33 -7.63 20.15 -16.58
C ASP A 33 -8.10 19.01 -17.49
N ILE A 34 -9.20 19.21 -18.22
CA ILE A 34 -9.77 18.21 -19.14
C ILE A 34 -8.89 18.08 -20.37
N GLN A 35 -8.40 19.20 -20.92
CA GLN A 35 -7.48 19.20 -22.05
C GLN A 35 -6.19 18.44 -21.74
N SER A 36 -5.62 18.61 -20.54
CA SER A 36 -4.42 17.84 -20.14
C SER A 36 -4.63 16.32 -20.12
N ILE A 37 -5.86 15.87 -19.85
CA ILE A 37 -6.24 14.46 -19.88
C ILE A 37 -6.39 13.98 -21.32
N LEU A 38 -7.09 14.75 -22.14
CA LEU A 38 -7.43 14.38 -23.52
C LEU A 38 -6.26 14.50 -24.49
N LEU A 39 -5.33 15.42 -24.27
CA LEU A 39 -4.13 15.60 -25.09
C LEU A 39 -3.02 14.59 -24.77
N SER A 40 -3.11 13.85 -23.67
CA SER A 40 -2.07 12.90 -23.28
C SER A 40 -2.21 11.59 -24.07
N GLU A 41 -1.26 11.28 -24.94
CA GLU A 41 -1.24 10.03 -25.75
C GLU A 41 -1.44 8.77 -24.90
N LYS A 42 -0.82 8.70 -23.72
CA LYS A 42 -0.97 7.55 -22.79
C LYS A 42 -2.41 7.37 -22.32
N LYS A 43 -3.15 8.48 -22.14
CA LYS A 43 -4.54 8.46 -21.69
C LYS A 43 -5.50 8.27 -22.85
N GLN A 44 -5.17 8.77 -24.03
CA GLN A 44 -5.92 8.53 -25.27
C GLN A 44 -6.05 7.02 -25.57
N ARG A 45 -5.01 6.23 -25.31
CA ARG A 45 -5.04 4.75 -25.44
C ARG A 45 -6.05 4.03 -24.54
N LEU A 46 -6.62 4.71 -23.54
CA LEU A 46 -7.65 4.14 -22.66
C LEU A 46 -9.07 4.32 -23.20
N PHE A 47 -9.27 5.16 -24.21
CA PHE A 47 -10.56 5.32 -24.88
C PHE A 47 -10.79 4.20 -25.90
N GLU A 48 -12.05 3.91 -26.20
CA GLU A 48 -12.38 3.00 -27.30
C GLU A 48 -11.85 3.57 -28.64
N PRO A 49 -11.43 2.71 -29.59
CA PRO A 49 -10.81 3.12 -30.84
C PRO A 49 -11.62 4.15 -31.64
N GLU A 50 -12.95 4.04 -31.63
CA GLU A 50 -13.87 4.99 -32.28
C GLU A 50 -13.77 6.39 -31.67
N LEU A 51 -13.96 6.50 -30.36
CA LEU A 51 -13.90 7.77 -29.66
C LEU A 51 -12.49 8.39 -29.68
N ARG A 52 -11.45 7.54 -29.70
CA ARG A 52 -10.07 7.99 -29.84
C ARG A 52 -9.83 8.59 -31.22
N ALA A 53 -10.36 8.00 -32.29
CA ALA A 53 -10.25 8.54 -33.65
C ALA A 53 -10.91 9.92 -33.75
N GLU A 54 -12.16 10.05 -33.29
CA GLU A 54 -12.88 11.33 -33.25
C GLU A 54 -12.11 12.40 -32.46
N LEU A 55 -11.55 12.03 -31.30
CA LEU A 55 -10.79 12.95 -30.47
C LEU A 55 -9.49 13.40 -31.16
N CYS A 56 -8.75 12.49 -31.78
CA CYS A 56 -7.51 12.82 -32.48
C CYS A 56 -7.78 13.73 -33.68
N THR A 57 -8.78 13.41 -34.51
CA THR A 57 -9.20 14.28 -35.62
C THR A 57 -9.65 15.66 -35.13
N GLY A 58 -10.36 15.73 -34.00
CA GLY A 58 -10.75 16.98 -33.36
C GLY A 58 -9.54 17.80 -32.88
N ILE A 59 -8.53 17.16 -32.28
CA ILE A 59 -7.28 17.81 -31.85
C ILE A 59 -6.51 18.34 -33.06
N GLU A 60 -6.35 17.56 -34.12
CA GLU A 60 -5.67 17.96 -35.35
C GLU A 60 -6.37 19.14 -36.04
N THR A 61 -7.70 19.08 -36.11
CA THR A 61 -8.51 20.17 -36.66
C THR A 61 -8.40 21.42 -35.79
N SER A 62 -8.44 21.29 -34.46
CA SER A 62 -8.30 22.45 -33.57
C SER A 62 -6.89 23.05 -33.55
N SER A 63 -5.85 22.26 -33.82
CA SER A 63 -4.45 22.70 -33.84
C SER A 63 -4.06 23.39 -35.15
N SER A 64 -4.86 23.21 -36.20
CA SER A 64 -4.65 23.83 -37.53
C SER A 64 -5.45 25.11 -37.74
N GLN A 65 -6.33 25.47 -36.80
CA GLN A 65 -7.12 26.70 -36.83
C GLN A 65 -6.64 27.66 -35.75
N ASP A 66 -6.39 28.91 -36.11
CA ASP A 66 -5.87 29.94 -35.20
C ASP A 66 -7.00 30.82 -34.62
N THR A 67 -8.19 30.81 -35.24
CA THR A 67 -9.29 31.70 -34.85
C THR A 67 -10.55 30.96 -34.38
N LEU A 68 -11.27 31.59 -33.45
CA LEU A 68 -12.56 31.09 -32.95
C LEU A 68 -13.63 31.01 -34.05
N THR A 69 -13.54 31.87 -35.06
CA THR A 69 -14.42 31.88 -36.23
C THR A 69 -14.25 30.61 -37.06
N GLU A 70 -13.02 30.21 -37.35
CA GLU A 70 -12.72 28.98 -38.08
C GLU A 70 -13.20 27.73 -37.33
N LEU A 71 -13.02 27.69 -36.00
CA LEU A 71 -13.55 26.61 -35.16
C LEU A 71 -15.09 26.53 -35.19
N SER A 72 -15.76 27.68 -35.27
CA SER A 72 -17.22 27.72 -35.41
C SER A 72 -17.67 27.20 -36.77
N GLU A 73 -16.92 27.46 -37.84
CA GLU A 73 -17.20 26.96 -39.18
C GLU A 73 -17.03 25.43 -39.25
N VAL A 74 -15.96 24.90 -38.66
CA VAL A 74 -15.75 23.46 -38.47
C VAL A 74 -16.93 22.85 -37.71
N GLY A 75 -17.34 23.48 -36.60
CA GLY A 75 -18.48 23.01 -35.80
C GLY A 75 -19.80 22.98 -36.59
N GLN A 76 -20.00 23.90 -37.53
CA GLN A 76 -21.16 23.91 -38.43
C GLN A 76 -21.06 22.84 -39.53
N LEU A 77 -19.86 22.55 -40.01
CA LEU A 77 -19.60 21.52 -41.01
C LEU A 77 -19.95 20.13 -40.48
N VAL A 78 -19.63 19.84 -39.20
CA VAL A 78 -20.04 18.58 -38.52
C VAL A 78 -21.55 18.44 -38.41
N LEU A 79 -22.29 19.55 -38.29
CA LEU A 79 -23.75 19.54 -38.22
C LEU A 79 -24.41 19.38 -39.60
N ASN A 80 -23.67 19.59 -40.69
CA ASN A 80 -24.18 19.57 -42.07
C ASN A 80 -23.73 18.30 -42.82
N GLN A 81 -24.38 17.16 -42.55
CA GLN A 81 -24.02 15.84 -43.09
C GLN A 81 -24.03 15.70 -44.63
N HIS A 82 -24.63 16.65 -45.35
CA HIS A 82 -24.72 16.61 -46.82
C HIS A 82 -23.51 17.27 -47.50
N ASP A 83 -22.61 17.87 -46.72
CA ASP A 83 -21.41 18.50 -47.24
C ASP A 83 -20.37 17.44 -47.66
N PRO A 84 -19.82 17.50 -48.89
CA PRO A 84 -18.74 16.61 -49.33
C PRO A 84 -17.52 16.62 -48.40
N ASN A 85 -17.26 17.75 -47.73
CA ASN A 85 -16.14 17.89 -46.81
C ASN A 85 -16.34 17.08 -45.53
N TRP A 86 -17.58 16.90 -45.05
CA TRP A 86 -17.87 16.04 -43.90
C TRP A 86 -17.53 14.59 -44.19
N LYS A 87 -17.85 14.11 -45.40
CA LYS A 87 -17.56 12.75 -45.82
C LYS A 87 -16.06 12.44 -45.79
N ASN A 88 -15.21 13.40 -46.15
CA ASN A 88 -13.75 13.23 -46.09
C ASN A 88 -13.24 13.10 -44.64
N ILE A 89 -13.84 13.86 -43.71
CA ILE A 89 -13.53 13.76 -42.27
C ILE A 89 -13.99 12.40 -41.72
N GLU A 90 -15.18 11.94 -42.12
CA GLU A 90 -15.71 10.63 -41.73
C GLU A 90 -14.82 9.48 -42.23
N ASP A 91 -14.41 9.52 -43.50
CA ASP A 91 -13.49 8.53 -44.07
C ASP A 91 -12.14 8.52 -43.31
N HIS A 92 -11.63 9.70 -42.93
CA HIS A 92 -10.42 9.82 -42.13
C HIS A 92 -10.56 9.25 -40.71
N ILE A 93 -11.69 9.49 -40.03
CA ILE A 93 -12.00 8.91 -38.71
C ILE A 93 -12.04 7.38 -38.80
N LEU A 94 -12.66 6.82 -39.86
CA LEU A 94 -12.73 5.38 -40.08
C LEU A 94 -11.34 4.77 -40.29
N GLU A 95 -10.47 5.42 -41.07
CA GLU A 95 -9.09 4.98 -41.28
C GLU A 95 -8.30 4.98 -39.97
N MET A 96 -8.40 6.05 -39.17
CA MET A 96 -7.74 6.14 -37.87
C MET A 96 -8.26 5.07 -36.89
N ARG A 97 -9.58 4.84 -36.85
CA ARG A 97 -10.20 3.79 -36.03
C ARG A 97 -9.65 2.42 -36.39
N ASP A 98 -9.56 2.10 -37.68
CA ASP A 98 -9.07 0.80 -38.14
C ASP A 98 -7.58 0.62 -37.79
N ASN A 99 -6.78 1.68 -37.89
CA ASN A 99 -5.40 1.68 -37.39
C ASN A 99 -5.34 1.42 -35.87
N PHE A 100 -6.18 2.08 -35.07
CA PHE A 100 -6.23 1.88 -33.62
C PHE A 100 -6.76 0.50 -33.19
N ASN A 101 -7.63 -0.12 -33.99
CA ASN A 101 -8.07 -1.50 -33.76
C ASN A 101 -6.95 -2.51 -33.99
N ASN A 102 -6.03 -2.20 -34.92
CA ASN A 102 -4.89 -3.04 -35.25
C ASN A 102 -3.67 -2.79 -34.35
N GLU A 103 -3.67 -1.73 -33.53
CA GLU A 103 -2.64 -1.53 -32.51
C GLU A 103 -2.68 -2.70 -31.51
N GLU A 104 -1.53 -3.34 -31.29
CA GLU A 104 -1.36 -4.30 -30.21
C GLU A 104 -1.65 -3.58 -28.88
N ARG A 105 -2.87 -3.76 -28.34
CA ARG A 105 -3.17 -3.33 -26.98
C ARG A 105 -2.15 -4.04 -26.08
N GLU A 106 -1.29 -3.28 -25.41
CA GLU A 106 -0.45 -3.81 -24.33
C GLU A 106 -1.36 -4.69 -23.46
N CYS A 107 -1.10 -6.00 -23.45
CA CYS A 107 -2.01 -6.95 -22.81
C CYS A 107 -2.19 -6.52 -21.36
N SER A 108 -3.33 -5.91 -21.08
CA SER A 108 -3.44 -5.06 -19.91
C SER A 108 -3.47 -5.96 -18.68
N ILE A 109 -3.17 -5.39 -17.51
CA ILE A 109 -3.46 -6.07 -16.25
C ILE A 109 -4.93 -6.54 -16.25
N HIS A 110 -5.84 -5.75 -16.82
CA HIS A 110 -7.26 -6.08 -16.89
C HIS A 110 -7.51 -7.37 -17.68
N ASP A 111 -6.80 -7.61 -18.78
CA ASP A 111 -6.97 -8.85 -19.56
C ASP A 111 -6.48 -10.08 -18.77
N LEU A 112 -5.39 -9.93 -18.03
CA LEU A 112 -4.93 -10.99 -17.12
C LEU A 112 -5.98 -11.26 -16.04
N LEU A 113 -6.45 -10.22 -15.35
CA LEU A 113 -7.47 -10.35 -14.30
C LEU A 113 -8.76 -10.95 -14.86
N LYS A 114 -9.23 -10.49 -16.01
CA LYS A 114 -10.40 -11.02 -16.72
C LYS A 114 -10.24 -12.51 -17.05
N SER A 115 -9.03 -12.95 -17.39
CA SER A 115 -8.74 -14.38 -17.62
C SER A 115 -8.67 -15.23 -16.35
N VAL A 116 -8.49 -14.59 -15.19
CA VAL A 116 -8.39 -15.24 -13.87
C VAL A 116 -9.78 -15.35 -13.21
N VAL A 117 -10.65 -14.35 -13.35
CA VAL A 117 -12.01 -14.31 -12.75
C VAL A 117 -12.80 -15.63 -12.90
N PRO A 118 -12.88 -16.27 -14.09
CA PRO A 118 -13.62 -17.53 -14.22
C PRO A 118 -13.03 -18.67 -13.38
N LEU A 119 -11.71 -18.67 -13.17
CA LEU A 119 -11.04 -19.65 -12.32
C LEU A 119 -11.33 -19.38 -10.85
N GLU A 120 -11.39 -18.12 -10.41
CA GLU A 120 -11.73 -17.79 -9.03
C GLU A 120 -13.13 -18.27 -8.66
N VAL A 121 -14.10 -18.06 -9.55
CA VAL A 121 -15.48 -18.54 -9.37
C VAL A 121 -15.51 -20.06 -9.29
N LYS A 122 -14.82 -20.76 -10.19
CA LYS A 122 -14.70 -22.23 -10.16
C LYS A 122 -14.05 -22.74 -8.89
N PHE A 123 -13.03 -22.04 -8.39
CA PHE A 123 -12.37 -22.37 -7.13
C PHE A 123 -13.33 -22.27 -5.95
N GLN A 124 -14.15 -21.21 -5.88
CA GLN A 124 -15.16 -21.06 -4.84
C GLN A 124 -16.21 -22.18 -4.90
N TYR A 125 -16.67 -22.56 -6.09
CA TYR A 125 -17.58 -23.70 -6.26
C TYR A 125 -16.95 -25.03 -5.86
N ALA A 126 -15.67 -25.25 -6.17
CA ALA A 126 -14.93 -26.45 -5.77
C ALA A 126 -14.85 -26.54 -4.23
N LEU A 127 -14.55 -25.43 -3.56
CA LEU A 127 -14.57 -25.36 -2.09
C LEU A 127 -15.96 -25.60 -1.51
N TRP A 128 -17.00 -25.03 -2.12
CA TRP A 128 -18.38 -25.21 -1.67
C TRP A 128 -18.84 -26.67 -1.76
N ASN A 129 -18.39 -27.39 -2.80
CA ASN A 129 -18.70 -28.79 -3.01
C ASN A 129 -17.74 -29.75 -2.28
N ASP A 130 -16.82 -29.23 -1.46
CA ASP A 130 -15.76 -29.98 -0.79
C ASP A 130 -14.87 -30.80 -1.75
N ASP A 131 -14.76 -30.38 -3.01
CA ASP A 131 -13.86 -30.96 -4.01
C ASP A 131 -12.46 -30.35 -3.87
N GLU A 132 -11.71 -30.87 -2.90
CA GLU A 132 -10.36 -30.40 -2.59
C GLU A 132 -9.38 -30.59 -3.76
N TYR A 133 -9.53 -31.67 -4.53
CA TYR A 133 -8.64 -31.98 -5.64
C TYR A 133 -8.79 -30.94 -6.76
N ALA A 134 -10.04 -30.62 -7.15
CA ALA A 134 -10.30 -29.56 -8.12
C ALA A 134 -9.84 -28.20 -7.59
N ALA A 135 -10.03 -27.91 -6.30
CA ALA A 135 -9.63 -26.65 -5.70
C ALA A 135 -8.10 -26.44 -5.73
N VAL A 136 -7.30 -27.48 -5.49
CA VAL A 136 -5.83 -27.42 -5.63
C VAL A 136 -5.41 -27.18 -7.07
N GLN A 137 -5.99 -27.90 -8.04
CA GLN A 137 -5.66 -27.69 -9.46
C GLN A 137 -5.98 -26.28 -9.93
N ILE A 138 -7.17 -25.77 -9.58
CA ILE A 138 -7.61 -24.43 -10.01
C ILE A 138 -6.74 -23.34 -9.37
N SER A 139 -6.48 -23.43 -8.06
CA SER A 139 -5.63 -22.44 -7.38
C SER A 139 -4.19 -22.47 -7.91
N THR A 140 -3.65 -23.64 -8.24
CA THR A 140 -2.32 -23.75 -8.88
C THR A 140 -2.30 -23.08 -10.25
N ALA A 141 -3.34 -23.30 -11.07
CA ALA A 141 -3.47 -22.64 -12.37
C ALA A 141 -3.60 -21.11 -12.27
N ILE A 142 -4.26 -20.60 -11.23
CA ILE A 142 -4.33 -19.16 -10.96
C ILE A 142 -2.93 -18.62 -10.61
N VAL A 143 -2.22 -19.26 -9.68
CA VAL A 143 -0.86 -18.87 -9.27
C VAL A 143 0.08 -18.87 -10.48
N ASP A 144 0.03 -19.89 -11.34
CA ASP A 144 0.87 -19.98 -12.53
C ASP A 144 0.58 -18.86 -13.54
N LYS A 145 -0.69 -18.56 -13.79
CA LYS A 145 -1.09 -17.44 -14.67
C LYS A 145 -0.59 -16.10 -14.15
N LEU A 146 -0.71 -15.87 -12.84
CA LEU A 146 -0.27 -14.64 -12.20
C LEU A 146 1.27 -14.54 -12.18
N ALA A 147 1.96 -15.65 -11.91
CA ALA A 147 3.42 -15.70 -11.86
C ALA A 147 4.07 -15.51 -13.24
N LYS A 148 3.52 -16.11 -14.30
CA LYS A 148 4.05 -16.02 -15.67
C LYS A 148 4.11 -14.59 -16.21
N LYS A 149 3.12 -13.75 -15.89
CA LYS A 149 3.15 -12.34 -16.33
C LYS A 149 4.05 -11.45 -15.47
N GLY A 150 4.35 -11.84 -14.22
CA GLY A 150 5.39 -11.20 -13.40
C GLY A 150 5.19 -9.71 -13.09
N ASP A 151 3.97 -9.16 -13.19
CA ASP A 151 3.73 -7.73 -12.96
C ASP A 151 3.86 -7.39 -11.47
N LYS A 152 4.77 -6.45 -11.14
CA LYS A 152 5.03 -6.01 -9.76
C LYS A 152 3.77 -5.51 -9.05
N ARG A 153 2.80 -4.96 -9.79
CA ARG A 153 1.55 -4.41 -9.24
C ARG A 153 0.63 -5.51 -8.68
N LEU A 154 0.76 -6.75 -9.14
CA LEU A 154 -0.09 -7.88 -8.74
C LEU A 154 0.54 -8.78 -7.68
N LYS A 155 1.72 -8.42 -7.14
CA LYS A 155 2.43 -9.25 -6.15
C LYS A 155 1.57 -9.60 -4.93
N GLY A 156 0.86 -8.62 -4.35
CA GLY A 156 -0.01 -8.89 -3.19
C GLY A 156 -1.12 -9.89 -3.50
N PHE A 157 -1.70 -9.81 -4.69
CA PHE A 157 -2.73 -10.72 -5.16
C PHE A 157 -2.19 -12.13 -5.46
N LEU A 158 -1.01 -12.22 -6.08
CA LEU A 158 -0.28 -13.47 -6.24
C LEU A 158 -0.01 -14.13 -4.88
N TYR A 159 0.43 -13.36 -3.89
CA TYR A 159 0.73 -13.88 -2.55
C TYR A 159 -0.52 -14.40 -1.85
N TYR A 160 -1.64 -13.69 -1.97
CA TYR A 160 -2.94 -14.16 -1.48
C TYR A 160 -3.33 -15.52 -2.10
N TRP A 161 -3.22 -15.65 -3.43
CA TRP A 161 -3.54 -16.92 -4.10
C TRP A 161 -2.56 -18.05 -3.78
N LYS A 162 -1.27 -17.73 -3.60
CA LYS A 162 -0.29 -18.69 -3.07
C LYS A 162 -0.74 -19.18 -1.68
N TYR A 163 -1.10 -18.29 -0.76
CA TYR A 163 -1.60 -18.66 0.56
C TYR A 163 -2.84 -19.58 0.52
N LEU A 164 -3.83 -19.27 -0.33
CA LEU A 164 -5.01 -20.13 -0.50
C LEU A 164 -4.63 -21.52 -1.04
N ASN A 165 -3.75 -21.58 -2.04
CA ASN A 165 -3.26 -22.83 -2.58
C ASN A 165 -2.55 -23.67 -1.50
N PHE A 166 -1.67 -23.05 -0.71
CA PHE A 166 -0.99 -23.73 0.40
C PHE A 166 -1.98 -24.24 1.45
N SER A 167 -2.99 -23.44 1.81
CA SER A 167 -3.99 -23.81 2.82
C SER A 167 -4.78 -25.06 2.43
N ILE A 168 -5.18 -25.17 1.16
CA ILE A 168 -5.93 -26.32 0.67
C ILE A 168 -5.02 -27.54 0.48
N ARG A 169 -3.78 -27.34 0.02
CA ARG A 169 -2.79 -28.42 -0.03
C ARG A 169 -2.52 -29.01 1.37
N LEU A 170 -2.48 -28.17 2.41
CA LEU A 170 -2.40 -28.65 3.79
C LEU A 170 -3.66 -29.43 4.19
N LYS A 171 -4.86 -28.97 3.84
CA LYS A 171 -6.12 -29.67 4.11
C LYS A 171 -6.16 -31.07 3.45
N GLN A 172 -5.70 -31.16 2.21
CA GLN A 172 -5.65 -32.40 1.42
C GLN A 172 -4.56 -33.38 1.87
N SER A 173 -3.52 -32.89 2.57
CA SER A 173 -2.36 -33.70 2.93
C SER A 173 -2.76 -34.90 3.79
N SER A 174 -2.41 -36.10 3.33
CA SER A 174 -2.82 -37.36 3.96
C SER A 174 -1.72 -37.93 4.87
N SER A 175 -0.46 -37.52 4.64
CA SER A 175 0.69 -37.98 5.41
C SER A 175 1.41 -36.83 6.13
N LYS A 176 2.06 -37.17 7.26
CA LYS A 176 2.91 -36.21 8.01
C LYS A 176 4.08 -35.70 7.18
N SER A 177 4.67 -36.54 6.32
CA SER A 177 5.77 -36.16 5.43
C SER A 177 5.36 -35.15 4.37
N GLU A 178 4.18 -35.33 3.76
CA GLU A 178 3.64 -34.37 2.78
C GLU A 178 3.30 -33.05 3.45
N THR A 179 2.68 -33.11 4.63
CA THR A 179 2.37 -31.91 5.42
C THR A 179 3.64 -31.09 5.68
N GLU A 180 4.71 -31.75 6.11
CA GLU A 180 5.98 -31.09 6.43
C GLU A 180 6.67 -30.53 5.18
N SER A 181 6.60 -31.23 4.05
CA SER A 181 7.08 -30.73 2.77
C SER A 181 6.36 -29.44 2.35
N ILE A 182 5.02 -29.42 2.42
CA ILE A 182 4.21 -28.25 2.05
C ILE A 182 4.50 -27.07 2.98
N LYS A 183 4.66 -27.30 4.28
CA LYS A 183 5.08 -26.26 5.24
C LYS A 183 6.44 -25.67 4.87
N ASN A 184 7.42 -26.51 4.55
CA ASN A 184 8.76 -26.08 4.18
C ASN A 184 8.77 -25.26 2.89
N ASP A 185 8.01 -25.68 1.86
CA ASP A 185 7.83 -24.91 0.63
C ASP A 185 7.25 -23.52 0.90
N PHE A 186 6.26 -23.44 1.80
CA PHE A 186 5.63 -22.17 2.16
C PHE A 186 6.58 -21.25 2.93
N ILE A 187 7.33 -21.80 3.90
CA ILE A 187 8.35 -21.06 4.65
C ILE A 187 9.43 -20.53 3.70
N ALA A 188 9.88 -21.35 2.74
CA ALA A 188 10.86 -20.93 1.73
C ALA A 188 10.33 -19.79 0.85
N PHE A 189 9.06 -19.85 0.44
CA PHE A 189 8.41 -18.77 -0.29
C PHE A 189 8.34 -17.48 0.55
N ILE A 190 7.96 -17.58 1.83
CA ILE A 190 7.84 -16.41 2.71
C ILE A 190 9.19 -15.71 2.85
N ASN A 191 10.25 -16.49 3.07
CA ASN A 191 11.61 -16.01 3.30
C ASN A 191 12.27 -15.40 2.06
N THR A 192 11.78 -15.70 0.85
CA THR A 192 12.37 -15.19 -0.40
C THR A 192 11.59 -14.03 -1.01
N GLU A 193 10.26 -14.01 -0.88
CA GLU A 193 9.41 -13.09 -1.63
C GLU A 193 8.60 -12.10 -0.77
N SER A 194 8.42 -12.33 0.54
CA SER A 194 7.33 -11.69 1.31
C SER A 194 7.74 -10.85 2.54
N HIS A 195 8.97 -10.33 2.58
CA HIS A 195 9.47 -9.54 3.73
C HIS A 195 8.58 -8.36 4.17
N SER A 196 7.68 -7.88 3.31
CA SER A 196 6.84 -6.71 3.54
C SER A 196 5.44 -6.99 4.07
N ILE A 197 5.03 -8.25 4.28
CA ILE A 197 3.67 -8.57 4.74
C ILE A 197 3.68 -9.18 6.15
N SER A 198 3.14 -8.41 7.10
CA SER A 198 3.15 -8.71 8.54
C SER A 198 2.43 -9.99 8.96
N TRP A 199 1.40 -10.41 8.22
CA TRP A 199 0.69 -11.64 8.54
C TRP A 199 1.39 -12.90 8.00
N PHE A 200 2.18 -12.80 6.93
CA PHE A 200 2.98 -13.94 6.43
C PHE A 200 4.13 -14.27 7.38
N SER A 201 4.83 -13.27 7.92
CA SER A 201 5.90 -13.51 8.91
C SER A 201 5.36 -14.22 10.17
N ARG A 202 4.20 -13.78 10.67
CA ARG A 202 3.49 -14.45 11.78
C ARG A 202 3.08 -15.88 11.44
N LEU A 203 2.54 -16.13 10.24
CA LEU A 203 2.18 -17.47 9.79
C LEU A 203 3.39 -18.40 9.69
N SER A 204 4.52 -17.93 9.16
CA SER A 204 5.76 -18.69 9.11
C SER A 204 6.16 -19.17 10.50
N ARG A 205 6.11 -18.30 11.51
CA ARG A 205 6.38 -18.67 12.90
C ARG A 205 5.39 -19.70 13.45
N LEU A 206 4.10 -19.55 13.17
CA LEU A 206 3.08 -20.53 13.58
C LEU A 206 3.28 -21.91 12.94
N LEU A 207 3.84 -21.96 11.73
CA LEU A 207 4.13 -23.21 11.03
C LEU A 207 5.48 -23.80 11.44
N SER A 208 6.43 -22.96 11.87
CA SER A 208 7.76 -23.35 12.35
C SER A 208 7.83 -23.69 13.85
N ILE A 209 6.70 -23.85 14.55
CA ILE A 209 6.67 -24.14 16.00
C ILE A 209 7.50 -25.40 16.36
N ASP A 210 7.71 -26.32 15.41
CA ASP A 210 8.51 -27.54 15.60
C ASP A 210 10.02 -27.37 15.31
N SER A 211 10.48 -26.19 14.87
CA SER A 211 11.90 -25.91 14.55
C SER A 211 12.58 -25.08 15.63
N PRO A 212 13.56 -25.62 16.38
CA PRO A 212 14.18 -24.97 17.54
C PRO A 212 15.13 -23.80 17.20
N GLN A 213 15.16 -23.30 15.97
CA GLN A 213 16.02 -22.18 15.55
C GLN A 213 15.28 -21.21 14.63
N ILE A 214 14.49 -20.31 15.21
CA ILE A 214 14.08 -19.08 14.52
C ILE A 214 15.36 -18.29 14.24
N LYS A 215 15.73 -18.11 12.96
CA LYS A 215 16.89 -17.30 12.59
C LYS A 215 16.63 -15.84 12.98
N ASN A 216 17.61 -15.17 13.62
CA ASN A 216 17.52 -13.75 14.02
C ASN A 216 17.06 -12.80 12.88
N SER A 217 17.36 -13.13 11.62
CA SER A 217 16.89 -12.37 10.46
C SER A 217 15.36 -12.38 10.32
N GLN A 218 14.71 -13.52 10.54
CA GLN A 218 13.26 -13.68 10.42
C GLN A 218 12.51 -12.93 11.54
N GLN A 219 13.11 -12.85 12.73
CA GLN A 219 12.58 -12.07 13.84
C GLN A 219 12.64 -10.55 13.57
N ASN A 220 13.70 -10.07 12.92
CA ASN A 220 13.80 -8.67 12.52
C ASN A 220 12.80 -8.30 11.42
N ASP A 221 12.58 -9.18 10.44
CA ASP A 221 11.56 -8.95 9.41
C ASP A 221 10.14 -8.89 10.02
N GLU A 222 9.82 -9.75 10.98
CA GLU A 222 8.55 -9.70 11.71
C GLU A 222 8.39 -8.37 12.47
N ARG A 223 9.45 -7.93 13.17
CA ARG A 223 9.47 -6.63 13.87
C ARG A 223 9.20 -5.47 12.93
N ILE A 224 9.89 -5.42 11.78
CA ILE A 224 9.72 -4.36 10.78
C ILE A 224 8.28 -4.35 10.24
N ALA A 225 7.71 -5.52 9.99
CA ALA A 225 6.35 -5.62 9.48
C ALA A 225 5.31 -5.18 10.52
N ILE A 226 5.45 -5.58 11.80
CA ILE A 226 4.62 -5.11 12.90
C ILE A 226 4.75 -3.58 13.05
N GLN A 227 5.97 -3.06 12.99
CA GLN A 227 6.25 -1.64 13.07
C GLN A 227 5.55 -0.86 11.95
N THR A 228 5.62 -1.38 10.72
CA THR A 228 4.97 -0.76 9.54
C THR A 228 3.46 -0.71 9.69
N ASP A 229 2.82 -1.81 10.12
CA ASP A 229 1.38 -1.85 10.39
C ASP A 229 0.97 -0.84 11.46
N ASN A 230 1.78 -0.70 12.52
CA ASN A 230 1.49 0.24 13.59
C ASN A 230 1.64 1.69 13.11
N ILE A 231 2.66 2.00 12.31
CA ILE A 231 2.80 3.31 11.68
C ILE A 231 1.56 3.62 10.82
N GLU A 232 1.09 2.66 10.01
CA GLU A 232 -0.11 2.86 9.19
C GLU A 232 -1.35 3.15 10.07
N LYS A 233 -1.55 2.39 11.15
CA LYS A 233 -2.63 2.64 12.11
C LYS A 233 -2.55 4.02 12.74
N ILE A 234 -1.35 4.44 13.16
CA ILE A 234 -1.12 5.77 13.75
C ILE A 234 -1.45 6.85 12.72
N LEU A 235 -0.94 6.72 11.49
CA LEU A 235 -1.26 7.66 10.42
C LEU A 235 -2.77 7.71 10.14
N ASN A 236 -3.45 6.56 10.11
CA ASN A 236 -4.89 6.52 9.91
C ASN A 236 -5.64 7.18 11.07
N ASN A 237 -5.29 6.88 12.32
CA ASN A 237 -5.96 7.47 13.49
C ASN A 237 -5.74 8.99 13.57
N GLU A 238 -4.52 9.46 13.35
CA GLU A 238 -4.15 10.87 13.51
C GLU A 238 -4.54 11.75 12.29
N LEU A 239 -4.60 11.15 11.08
CA LEU A 239 -4.62 11.90 9.81
C LEU A 239 -5.80 11.57 8.89
N SER A 240 -6.53 10.47 9.04
CA SER A 240 -7.54 10.00 8.06
C SER A 240 -8.63 11.04 7.76
N ASN A 241 -9.11 11.76 8.77
CA ASN A 241 -10.17 12.75 8.64
C ASN A 241 -9.70 14.13 8.13
N LYS A 242 -8.49 14.24 7.56
CA LYS A 242 -7.86 15.51 7.21
C LYS A 242 -7.51 15.59 5.73
N THR A 243 -7.65 16.79 5.15
CA THR A 243 -7.22 17.07 3.78
C THR A 243 -5.70 16.87 3.61
N LYS A 244 -5.22 16.59 2.39
CA LYS A 244 -3.79 16.38 2.10
C LYS A 244 -2.88 17.45 2.73
N THR A 245 -3.23 18.73 2.55
CA THR A 245 -2.49 19.87 3.11
C THR A 245 -2.46 19.86 4.64
N SER A 246 -3.60 19.56 5.27
CA SER A 246 -3.72 19.50 6.74
C SER A 246 -2.90 18.35 7.32
N ARG A 247 -2.87 17.19 6.65
CA ARG A 247 -2.05 16.04 7.04
C ARG A 247 -0.56 16.39 7.07
N MET A 248 -0.07 17.00 6.00
CA MET A 248 1.34 17.42 5.90
C MET A 248 1.73 18.46 6.96
N LYS A 249 0.86 19.43 7.23
CA LYS A 249 1.10 20.46 8.26
C LYS A 249 1.18 19.84 9.65
N LEU A 250 0.24 18.96 10.00
CA LEU A 250 0.22 18.31 11.31
C LEU A 250 1.46 17.43 11.51
N PHE A 251 1.78 16.58 10.53
CA PHE A 251 2.96 15.73 10.61
C PHE A 251 4.26 16.54 10.74
N SER A 252 4.41 17.60 9.94
CA SER A 252 5.56 18.51 10.02
C SER A 252 5.65 19.20 11.39
N SER A 253 4.51 19.61 11.95
CA SER A 253 4.45 20.23 13.27
C SER A 253 4.86 19.26 14.38
N GLN A 254 4.36 18.02 14.34
CA GLN A 254 4.71 16.99 15.31
C GLN A 254 6.19 16.64 15.22
N LYS A 255 6.72 16.43 14.00
CA LYS A 255 8.15 16.20 13.77
C LYS A 255 9.00 17.33 14.35
N LYS A 256 8.65 18.58 14.04
CA LYS A 256 9.38 19.76 14.53
C LYS A 256 9.36 19.81 16.05
N GLN A 257 8.19 19.63 16.66
CA GLN A 257 8.05 19.64 18.12
C GLN A 257 8.92 18.58 18.81
N ILE A 258 8.95 17.35 18.26
CA ILE A 258 9.78 16.26 18.80
C ILE A 258 11.26 16.63 18.69
N LEU A 259 11.73 17.04 17.50
CA LEU A 259 13.13 17.40 17.29
C LEU A 259 13.58 18.59 18.14
N ASP A 260 12.79 19.67 18.19
CA ASP A 260 13.10 20.86 18.97
C ASP A 260 13.20 20.55 20.47
N THR A 261 12.36 19.63 20.96
CA THR A 261 12.37 19.21 22.38
C THR A 261 13.58 18.34 22.69
N LEU A 262 13.91 17.37 21.81
CA LEU A 262 15.09 16.53 21.95
C LEU A 262 16.40 17.32 21.85
N SER A 263 16.42 18.44 21.13
CA SER A 263 17.63 19.27 20.99
C SER A 263 17.83 20.28 22.13
N ASN A 264 16.74 20.80 22.72
CA ASN A 264 16.83 22.02 23.53
C ASN A 264 16.23 21.91 24.95
N LYS A 265 15.68 20.77 25.35
CA LYS A 265 15.01 20.63 26.66
C LYS A 265 15.47 19.37 27.38
N GLY A 266 15.77 19.48 28.68
CA GLY A 266 16.03 18.34 29.56
C GLY A 266 14.82 17.97 30.44
N GLY A 267 14.96 16.90 31.22
CA GLY A 267 13.95 16.43 32.17
C GLY A 267 12.69 15.83 31.52
N THR A 268 11.54 15.98 32.18
CA THR A 268 10.26 15.34 31.78
C THR A 268 9.80 15.67 30.37
N ASN A 269 10.16 16.84 29.83
CA ASN A 269 9.85 17.20 28.45
C ASN A 269 10.66 16.35 27.45
N TYR A 270 11.91 16.03 27.77
CA TYR A 270 12.76 15.17 26.95
C TYR A 270 12.22 13.74 26.94
N GLU A 271 11.87 13.21 28.12
CA GLU A 271 11.21 11.91 28.26
C GLU A 271 9.93 11.84 27.41
N GLU A 272 9.06 12.84 27.51
CA GLU A 272 7.82 12.87 26.71
C GLU A 272 8.11 12.93 25.20
N ALA A 273 9.19 13.61 24.78
CA ALA A 273 9.61 13.62 23.38
C ALA A 273 10.16 12.26 22.92
N VAL A 274 10.89 11.54 23.76
CA VAL A 274 11.33 10.15 23.50
C VAL A 274 10.14 9.20 23.41
N LYS A 275 9.16 9.32 24.32
CA LYS A 275 7.90 8.55 24.26
C LYS A 275 7.16 8.78 22.93
N LYS A 276 7.01 10.05 22.53
CA LYS A 276 6.35 10.44 21.27
C LYS A 276 7.13 9.98 20.05
N LEU A 277 8.46 10.05 20.08
CA LEU A 277 9.30 9.54 19.00
C LEU A 277 9.03 8.04 18.78
N GLY A 278 9.07 7.24 19.85
CA GLY A 278 8.80 5.80 19.74
C GLY A 278 7.38 5.50 19.25
N TYR A 279 6.38 6.28 19.70
CA TYR A 279 5.00 6.17 19.20
C TYR A 279 4.96 6.39 17.68
N TRP A 280 5.49 7.51 17.17
CA TRP A 280 5.50 7.81 15.73
C TRP A 280 6.35 6.83 14.90
N LEU A 281 7.31 6.14 15.52
CA LEU A 281 8.06 5.04 14.91
C LEU A 281 7.29 3.71 14.91
N GLY A 282 6.04 3.65 15.40
CA GLY A 282 5.22 2.45 15.39
C GLY A 282 5.40 1.52 16.59
N PHE A 283 6.10 1.97 17.64
CA PHE A 283 6.24 1.20 18.88
C PHE A 283 5.10 1.48 19.85
N LYS A 284 4.77 0.50 20.68
CA LYS A 284 3.90 0.73 21.84
C LYS A 284 4.76 1.35 22.94
N THR A 285 4.48 2.60 23.29
CA THR A 285 5.28 3.35 24.25
C THR A 285 4.47 3.74 25.49
N ASP A 286 5.15 3.79 26.62
CA ASP A 286 4.62 4.45 27.81
C ASP A 286 5.74 5.14 28.61
N ASN A 287 5.36 5.90 29.63
CA ASN A 287 6.28 6.48 30.60
C ASN A 287 5.73 6.27 32.02
N THR A 288 6.61 6.10 33.00
CA THR A 288 6.18 5.96 34.40
C THR A 288 6.38 7.27 35.14
N PHE A 289 5.44 7.62 36.00
CA PHE A 289 5.48 8.85 36.81
C PHE A 289 5.71 8.55 38.30
N ALA A 290 6.00 7.29 38.63
CA ALA A 290 6.19 6.81 40.00
C ALA A 290 7.66 6.97 40.43
N PRO A 291 7.94 7.18 41.73
CA PRO A 291 9.31 7.22 42.22
C PRO A 291 10.09 5.94 41.89
N ALA A 292 11.32 6.08 41.40
CA ALA A 292 12.18 5.00 40.94
C ALA A 292 11.60 4.11 39.83
N GLY A 293 10.51 4.56 39.18
CA GLY A 293 10.00 3.94 37.97
C GLY A 293 10.89 4.29 36.77
N PRO A 294 10.89 3.45 35.72
CA PRO A 294 11.66 3.73 34.53
C PRO A 294 11.12 4.94 33.75
N ASP A 295 12.06 5.66 33.15
CA ASP A 295 11.82 6.59 32.05
C ASP A 295 11.20 5.86 30.83
N PRO A 296 10.81 6.57 29.74
CA PRO A 296 9.98 6.00 28.71
C PRO A 296 10.50 4.67 28.17
N TRP A 297 9.59 3.72 27.98
CA TRP A 297 9.90 2.40 27.47
C TRP A 297 9.08 2.09 26.23
N TRP A 298 9.66 1.28 25.34
CA TRP A 298 9.11 0.95 24.03
C TRP A 298 9.04 -0.57 23.88
N PHE A 299 7.85 -1.12 23.62
CA PHE A 299 7.72 -2.48 23.11
C PHE A 299 8.05 -2.48 21.62
N ILE A 300 9.15 -3.16 21.26
CA ILE A 300 9.56 -3.35 19.86
C ILE A 300 8.71 -4.45 19.21
N ASP A 301 8.42 -5.50 19.99
CA ASP A 301 7.52 -6.60 19.64
C ASP A 301 6.75 -7.04 20.89
N GLY A 302 5.93 -8.09 20.78
CA GLY A 302 5.11 -8.59 21.90
C GLY A 302 5.91 -9.17 23.09
N HIS A 303 7.23 -9.30 22.98
CA HIS A 303 8.08 -9.93 23.99
C HIS A 303 9.35 -9.13 24.32
N THR A 304 9.68 -8.07 23.57
CA THR A 304 10.93 -7.33 23.70
C THR A 304 10.66 -5.87 24.05
N LEU A 305 11.20 -5.46 25.19
CA LEU A 305 11.01 -4.13 25.77
C LEU A 305 12.34 -3.38 25.84
N ILE A 306 12.40 -2.20 25.22
CA ILE A 306 13.46 -1.22 25.47
C ILE A 306 13.02 -0.38 26.65
N VAL A 307 13.84 -0.34 27.70
CA VAL A 307 13.60 0.51 28.86
C VAL A 307 14.68 1.55 28.93
N SER A 308 14.31 2.83 28.99
CA SER A 308 15.29 3.90 29.09
C SER A 308 15.49 4.36 30.54
N GLU A 309 16.65 4.94 30.78
CA GLU A 309 16.94 5.85 31.89
C GLU A 309 17.64 7.07 31.27
N ILE A 310 17.08 8.25 31.48
CA ILE A 310 17.44 9.48 30.81
C ILE A 310 17.92 10.48 31.85
N LYS A 311 19.20 10.81 31.81
CA LYS A 311 19.79 11.86 32.66
C LYS A 311 20.43 12.93 31.80
N ILE A 312 19.73 14.05 31.62
CA ILE A 312 20.29 15.26 31.01
C ILE A 312 20.90 16.11 32.12
N LEU A 313 22.21 16.06 32.25
CA LEU A 313 23.00 16.67 33.32
C LEU A 313 23.66 17.97 32.83
N GLY A 314 23.95 18.90 33.74
CA GLY A 314 24.76 20.09 33.43
C GLY A 314 26.22 19.70 33.12
N GLU A 315 26.98 20.57 32.45
CA GLU A 315 28.34 20.30 31.93
C GLU A 315 29.33 19.74 32.96
N ASN A 316 29.11 19.95 34.26
CA ASN A 316 30.00 19.53 35.34
C ASN A 316 29.40 18.47 36.27
N ASN A 317 28.24 17.89 35.93
CA ASN A 317 27.59 16.89 36.76
C ASN A 317 27.88 15.48 36.22
N PRO A 318 28.66 14.65 36.94
CA PRO A 318 28.92 13.29 36.52
C PRO A 318 27.69 12.39 36.75
N ILE A 319 27.65 11.27 36.04
CA ILE A 319 26.69 10.21 36.30
C ILE A 319 27.01 9.60 37.67
N SER A 320 26.06 9.64 38.60
CA SER A 320 26.23 9.11 39.96
C SER A 320 25.93 7.62 40.05
N ASN A 321 26.44 6.96 41.09
CA ASN A 321 26.12 5.55 41.35
C ASN A 321 24.63 5.32 41.64
N SER A 322 23.91 6.31 42.17
CA SER A 322 22.45 6.22 42.35
C SER A 322 21.73 6.12 41.02
N HIS A 323 22.13 6.86 39.99
CA HIS A 323 21.51 6.76 38.65
C HIS A 323 21.71 5.36 38.03
N ILE A 324 22.86 4.73 38.26
CA ILE A 324 23.14 3.37 37.79
C ILE A 324 22.31 2.35 38.59
N SER A 325 22.14 2.57 39.90
CA SER A 325 21.31 1.73 40.75
C SER A 325 19.83 1.80 40.35
N GLU A 326 19.32 3.00 40.03
CA GLU A 326 17.97 3.20 39.50
C GLU A 326 17.81 2.41 38.19
N PHE A 327 18.68 2.65 37.21
CA PHE A 327 18.70 1.96 35.92
C PHE A 327 18.65 0.42 36.04
N ASN A 328 19.43 -0.16 36.96
CA ASN A 328 19.45 -1.60 37.19
C ASN A 328 18.14 -2.13 37.82
N GLY A 329 17.41 -1.29 38.55
CA GLY A 329 16.15 -1.63 39.22
C GLY A 329 14.93 -1.68 38.29
N HIS A 330 14.99 -1.06 37.11
CA HIS A 330 13.84 -0.86 36.22
C HIS A 330 13.16 -2.16 35.80
N LYS A 331 13.95 -3.21 35.49
CA LYS A 331 13.43 -4.52 35.14
C LYS A 331 12.52 -5.07 36.24
N ASN A 332 13.03 -5.10 37.47
CA ASN A 332 12.29 -5.61 38.62
C ASN A 332 11.07 -4.74 38.93
N TRP A 333 11.19 -3.43 38.75
CA TRP A 333 10.06 -2.52 38.94
C TRP A 333 8.91 -2.82 37.98
N LEU A 334 9.19 -2.97 36.68
CA LEU A 334 8.17 -3.22 35.66
C LEU A 334 7.48 -4.58 35.83
N ILE A 335 8.24 -5.63 36.13
CA ILE A 335 7.70 -6.99 36.34
C ILE A 335 6.76 -7.03 37.55
N ASN A 336 7.05 -6.26 38.60
CA ASN A 336 6.24 -6.23 39.82
C ASN A 336 5.14 -5.16 39.80
N SER A 337 5.03 -4.38 38.73
CA SER A 337 4.08 -3.28 38.64
C SER A 337 2.68 -3.77 38.26
N PRO A 338 1.63 -3.52 39.07
CA PRO A 338 0.27 -3.96 38.76
C PRO A 338 -0.33 -3.25 37.54
N ASN A 339 0.24 -2.11 37.14
CA ASN A 339 -0.22 -1.32 35.99
C ASN A 339 0.17 -1.96 34.65
N TYR A 340 1.12 -2.90 34.66
CA TYR A 340 1.69 -3.51 33.45
C TYR A 340 1.68 -5.04 33.50
N PRO A 341 0.49 -5.67 33.60
CA PRO A 341 0.37 -7.13 33.81
C PRO A 341 0.93 -7.98 32.64
N ASN A 342 1.17 -7.36 31.49
CA ASN A 342 1.74 -8.04 30.31
C ASN A 342 3.29 -7.99 30.29
N ILE A 343 3.93 -7.37 31.29
CA ILE A 343 5.38 -7.38 31.45
C ILE A 343 5.71 -8.37 32.57
N ASP A 344 6.43 -9.43 32.24
CA ASP A 344 6.74 -10.51 33.17
C ASP A 344 8.18 -11.04 33.00
N ASN A 345 8.50 -12.12 33.70
CA ASN A 345 9.83 -12.75 33.64
C ASN A 345 10.19 -13.35 32.28
N THR A 346 9.21 -13.53 31.38
CA THR A 346 9.42 -14.03 30.01
C THR A 346 9.71 -12.89 29.02
N THR A 347 9.54 -11.64 29.45
CA THR A 347 9.84 -10.45 28.65
C THR A 347 11.35 -10.25 28.52
N ASN A 348 11.82 -10.02 27.30
CA ASN A 348 13.21 -9.69 26.98
C ASN A 348 13.43 -8.19 27.19
N PHE A 349 14.31 -7.82 28.13
CA PHE A 349 14.61 -6.43 28.45
C PHE A 349 15.92 -5.99 27.79
N THR A 350 15.88 -4.83 27.12
CA THR A 350 17.07 -4.08 26.70
C THR A 350 17.06 -2.74 27.42
N CYS A 351 17.86 -2.59 28.47
CA CYS A 351 17.95 -1.33 29.20
C CYS A 351 18.96 -0.40 28.52
N VAL A 352 18.59 0.86 28.29
CA VAL A 352 19.42 1.87 27.63
C VAL A 352 19.56 3.10 28.53
N PHE A 353 20.79 3.49 28.83
CA PHE A 353 21.08 4.71 29.59
C PHE A 353 21.43 5.85 28.63
N ILE A 354 20.67 6.94 28.67
CA ILE A 354 20.80 8.10 27.79
C ILE A 354 21.28 9.29 28.63
N SER A 355 22.42 9.87 28.27
CA SER A 355 22.96 11.06 28.94
C SER A 355 23.77 11.93 27.98
N ASN A 356 23.76 13.23 28.22
CA ASN A 356 24.61 14.22 27.56
C ASN A 356 25.98 14.39 28.24
N SER A 357 26.16 13.80 29.42
CA SER A 357 27.43 13.81 30.16
C SER A 357 28.39 12.80 29.53
N LYS A 358 29.61 13.25 29.20
CA LYS A 358 30.65 12.35 28.71
C LYS A 358 31.16 11.49 29.87
N LYS A 359 31.35 10.20 29.57
CA LYS A 359 31.87 9.21 30.53
C LYS A 359 33.26 9.57 31.04
#